data_AF-A0A7X0AGC9-F1
#
_entry.id   AF-A0A7X0AGC9-F1
#
_cell.length_a   1.000
_cell.length_b   1.000
_cell.length_c   1.000
_cell.angle_alpha   90.00
_cell.angle_beta   90.00
_cell.angle_gamma   90.00
#
_symmetry.space_group_name_H-M   'P 1'
#
loop_
_entity.id
_entity.type
_entity.pdbx_description
1 polymer ?
#
loop_
_entity_poly.entity_id
_entity_poly.type
_entity_poly.pdbx_seq_one_letter_code
_entity_poly.pdbx_strand_id
1 'polypeptide(L)' 'MTANEKPFGVLPESGLVRKKIVLQVLGISNSTFWRLQKSGRFPRPDPRFGVRMPMWRSEVVRRWLVGDVASE' A
#
# COMPACT_ATOMS: atom_id res chain seq x y z
N MET A 1 22.66 13.94 -13.72
CA MET A 1 21.95 13.77 -12.43
C MET A 1 20.47 13.76 -12.71
N THR A 2 19.90 12.61 -13.07
CA THR A 2 18.46 12.48 -13.37
C THR A 2 17.74 12.07 -12.10
N ALA A 3 16.97 13.01 -11.55
CA ALA A 3 16.05 12.78 -10.46
C ALA A 3 14.93 11.84 -10.99
N ASN A 4 15.11 10.53 -10.82
CA ASN A 4 14.02 9.56 -10.97
C ASN A 4 13.22 9.57 -9.66
N GLU A 5 12.57 10.70 -9.40
CA GLU A 5 11.73 10.93 -8.23
C GLU A 5 10.43 10.17 -8.46
N LYS A 6 10.49 8.84 -8.41
CA LYS A 6 9.27 8.06 -8.28
C LYS A 6 8.69 8.47 -6.93
N PRO A 7 7.53 9.16 -6.85
CA PRO A 7 6.92 9.51 -5.56
C PRO A 7 6.62 8.26 -4.70
N PHE A 8 6.68 7.07 -5.31
CA PHE A 8 6.50 5.79 -4.67
C PHE A 8 7.74 4.89 -4.63
N GLY A 9 8.90 5.37 -5.13
CA GLY A 9 10.24 4.73 -5.12
C GLY A 9 10.30 3.23 -5.44
N VAL A 10 9.85 2.44 -4.47
CA VAL A 10 9.87 0.97 -4.39
C VAL A 10 8.57 0.32 -4.88
N LEU A 11 7.49 1.08 -5.08
CA LEU A 11 6.20 0.52 -5.47
C LEU A 11 6.14 0.33 -7.00
N PRO A 12 5.96 -0.90 -7.51
CA PRO A 12 5.80 -1.16 -8.94
C PRO A 12 4.54 -0.48 -9.49
N GLU A 13 4.48 -0.31 -10.81
CA GLU A 13 3.36 0.36 -11.49
C GLU A 13 2.07 -0.46 -11.48
N SER A 14 2.21 -1.74 -11.78
CA SER A 14 1.15 -2.74 -11.74
C SER A 14 1.62 -3.99 -10.97
N GLY A 15 0.69 -4.88 -10.64
CA GLY A 15 0.98 -6.13 -9.95
C GLY A 15 0.62 -6.13 -8.47
N LEU A 16 1.33 -6.94 -7.69
CA LEU A 16 1.03 -7.20 -6.28
C LEU A 16 2.19 -6.78 -5.40
N VAL A 17 1.88 -6.00 -4.38
CA VAL A 17 2.81 -5.54 -3.36
C VAL A 17 2.54 -6.23 -2.04
N ARG A 18 3.63 -6.61 -1.38
CA ARG A 18 3.58 -7.15 -0.02
C ARG A 18 3.57 -6.02 0.98
N LYS A 19 3.04 -6.31 2.18
CA LYS A 19 3.08 -5.43 3.36
C LYS A 19 4.45 -4.77 3.55
N LYS A 20 5.54 -5.52 3.42
CA LYS A 20 6.92 -4.99 3.62
C LYS A 20 7.21 -3.76 2.76
N ILE A 21 6.80 -3.77 1.49
CA ILE A 21 6.99 -2.64 0.58
C ILE A 21 6.10 -1.47 1.01
N VAL A 22 4.84 -1.76 1.34
CA VAL A 22 3.91 -0.74 1.83
C VAL A 22 4.45 -0.03 3.08
N LEU A 23 5.00 -0.79 4.04
CA LEU A 23 5.62 -0.21 5.24
C LEU A 23 6.83 0.67 4.92
N GLN A 24 7.66 0.26 3.96
CA GLN A 24 8.82 1.06 3.52
C GLN A 24 8.37 2.38 2.86
N VAL A 25 7.33 2.34 2.04
CA VAL A 25 6.79 3.54 1.38
C VAL A 25 6.12 4.48 2.39
N LEU A 26 5.41 3.93 3.38
CA LEU A 26 4.72 4.73 4.40
C LEU A 26 5.64 5.22 5.53
N GLY A 27 6.82 4.61 5.71
CA GLY A 27 7.70 4.91 6.84
C GLY A 27 7.10 4.58 8.21
N ILE A 28 6.11 3.68 8.27
CA ILE A 28 5.41 3.33 9.52
C ILE A 28 5.75 1.92 10.02
N SER A 29 5.51 1.70 11.31
CA SER A 29 5.61 0.38 11.92
C SER A 29 4.47 -0.57 11.47
N ASN A 30 4.71 -1.88 11.61
CA ASN A 30 3.69 -2.91 11.39
C ASN A 30 2.41 -2.65 12.20
N SER A 31 2.56 -2.25 13.46
CA SER A 31 1.43 -2.01 14.37
C SER A 31 0.56 -0.85 13.90
N THR A 32 1.21 0.23 13.44
CA THR A 32 0.51 1.39 12.86
C THR A 32 -0.25 0.99 11.60
N PHE A 33 0.37 0.19 10.73
CA PHE A 33 -0.26 -0.31 9.52
C PHE A 33 -1.53 -1.12 9.81
N TRP A 34 -1.47 -2.08 10.75
CA TRP A 34 -2.64 -2.86 11.14
C TRP A 34 -3.74 -1.99 11.75
N ARG A 35 -3.37 -0.94 12.50
CA ARG A 35 -4.35 0.02 13.04
C ARG A 35 -5.05 0.80 11.92
N LEU A 36 -4.31 1.26 10.91
CA LEU A 36 -4.87 1.93 9.73
C LEU A 36 -5.76 1.01 8.88
N GLN A 37 -5.33 -0.25 8.71
CA GLN A 37 -6.15 -1.25 8.01
C GLN A 37 -7.42 -1.56 8.78
N LYS A 38 -7.33 -1.74 10.11
CA LYS A 38 -8.49 -2.00 10.97
C LYS A 38 -9.45 -0.82 11.02
N SER A 39 -8.96 0.41 10.96
CA SER A 39 -9.80 1.61 10.89
C SER A 39 -10.44 1.84 9.51
N GLY A 40 -10.21 0.94 8.54
CA GLY A 40 -10.73 1.10 7.17
C GLY A 40 -10.03 2.21 6.38
N ARG A 41 -9.00 2.83 6.96
CA ARG A 41 -8.22 3.89 6.33
C ARG A 41 -7.21 3.35 5.33
N PHE A 42 -7.00 2.04 5.21
CA PHE A 42 -6.10 1.44 4.24
C PHE A 42 -6.86 0.41 3.39
N PRO A 43 -6.57 0.28 2.07
CA PRO A 43 -7.27 -0.64 1.20
C PRO A 43 -7.20 -2.09 1.69
N ARG A 44 -8.27 -2.83 1.43
CA ARG A 44 -8.33 -4.26 1.75
C ARG A 44 -7.33 -5.05 0.87
N PRO A 45 -6.71 -6.10 1.42
CA PRO A 45 -5.86 -6.98 0.64
C PRO A 45 -6.68 -7.73 -0.42
N ASP A 46 -6.00 -8.15 -1.49
CA ASP A 46 -6.61 -8.90 -2.56
C ASP A 46 -7.07 -10.28 -2.02
N PRO A 47 -8.36 -10.63 -2.18
CA PRO A 47 -8.96 -11.82 -1.57
C PRO A 47 -8.43 -13.14 -2.16
N ARG A 48 -7.70 -13.09 -3.27
CA ARG A 48 -7.04 -14.26 -3.86
C ARG A 48 -5.87 -14.77 -3.02
N PHE A 49 -5.39 -13.96 -2.08
CA PHE A 49 -4.33 -14.33 -1.16
C PHE A 49 -4.89 -14.63 0.22
N GLY A 50 -4.48 -15.77 0.78
CA GLY A 50 -4.92 -16.19 2.11
C GLY A 50 -4.50 -15.21 3.21
N VAL A 51 -5.19 -15.29 4.35
CA VAL A 51 -5.03 -14.39 5.51
C VAL A 51 -3.58 -14.29 6.02
N ARG A 52 -2.77 -15.33 5.83
CA ARG A 52 -1.36 -15.37 6.26
C ARG A 52 -0.44 -14.47 5.44
N MET A 53 -0.75 -14.23 4.17
CA MET A 53 0.11 -13.47 3.25
C MET A 53 -0.73 -12.50 2.41
N PRO A 54 -1.34 -11.48 3.04
CA PRO A 54 -2.11 -10.48 2.31
C PRO A 54 -1.20 -9.75 1.32
N MET A 55 -1.66 -9.67 0.08
CA MET A 55 -1.04 -8.89 -0.97
C MET A 55 -2.01 -7.82 -1.43
N TRP A 56 -1.49 -6.65 -1.74
CA TRP A 56 -2.29 -5.54 -2.24
C TRP A 56 -1.94 -5.31 -3.69
N ARG A 57 -2.89 -4.86 -4.48
CA ARG A 57 -2.56 -4.42 -5.83
C ARG A 57 -1.72 -3.15 -5.74
N SER A 58 -0.59 -3.16 -6.44
CA SER A 58 0.23 -1.98 -6.67
C SER A 58 -0.62 -0.86 -7.22
N GLU A 59 -1.74 -1.20 -7.90
CA GLU A 59 -2.88 -0.45 -8.47
C GLU A 59 -3.97 0.07 -7.51
N VAL A 60 -4.00 -0.34 -6.25
CA VAL A 60 -4.89 0.30 -5.26
C VAL A 60 -4.08 1.20 -4.32
N VAL A 61 -2.89 0.75 -3.92
CA VAL A 61 -2.05 1.44 -2.94
C VAL A 61 -1.60 2.85 -3.36
N ARG A 62 -1.14 3.08 -4.60
CA ARG A 62 -0.83 4.45 -5.08
C ARG A 62 -2.03 5.40 -5.10
N ARG A 63 -3.26 4.89 -5.19
CA ARG A 63 -4.49 5.69 -5.52
C ARG A 63 -4.96 6.22 -4.20
N TRP A 64 -4.93 5.30 -3.23
CA TRP A 64 -4.86 5.61 -1.82
C TRP A 64 -3.76 6.62 -1.43
N LEU A 65 -2.51 6.43 -1.84
CA LEU A 65 -1.41 7.35 -1.49
C LEU A 65 -1.58 8.76 -2.10
N VAL A 66 -2.17 8.86 -3.29
CA VAL A 66 -2.49 10.14 -3.95
C VAL A 66 -3.68 10.85 -3.29
N GLY A 67 -4.43 10.16 -2.42
CA GLY A 67 -5.58 10.72 -1.72
C GLY A 67 -6.91 10.54 -2.45
N ASP A 68 -6.96 9.71 -3.50
CA ASP A 68 -8.12 9.56 -4.38
C ASP A 68 -9.24 8.68 -3.78
N VAL A 69 -9.00 8.06 -2.62
CA VAL A 69 -10.11 7.44 -1.86
C VAL A 69 -10.76 8.49 -0.97
N ALA A 70 -11.69 9.23 -1.56
CA ALA A 70 -12.77 9.84 -0.82
C ALA A 70 -13.30 8.81 0.20
N SER A 71 -13.26 9.20 1.48
CA SER A 71 -14.02 8.50 2.49
C SER A 71 -15.49 8.82 2.21
N GLU A 72 -16.19 7.91 1.52
CA GLU A 72 -17.65 7.78 1.56
C GLU A 72 -18.03 6.62 2.48
#